data_AF-A0A962Z9X0-F1
#
_entry.id   AF-A0A962Z9X0-F1
#
_cell.length_a   1.000
_cell.length_b   1.000
_cell.length_c   1.000
_cell.angle_alpha   90.00
_cell.angle_beta   90.00
_cell.angle_gamma   90.00
#
_symmetry.space_group_name_H-M   'P 1'
#
loop_
_entity.id
_entity.type
_entity.pdbx_description
1 polymer ?
#
loop_
_entity_poly.entity_id
_entity_poly.type
_entity_poly.pdbx_seq_one_letter_code
_entity_poly.pdbx_strand_id
1 'polypeptide(L)'
;RGVIDGDVEEPETLDALLEHRMAHLERYQDRACAERYAGFVRSMAARDETLGLRVARQLFRLMAHKDEYEVARLFTDGRFRAEVEAVFE
;
A
#
# COMPACT_ATOMS: atom_id res chain seq x y z
N ARG A 1 20.47 8.79 -11.48
CA ARG A 1 19.78 7.71 -12.21
C ARG A 1 19.72 6.52 -11.25
N GLY A 2 18.79 6.59 -10.30
CA GLY A 2 18.66 5.63 -9.19
C GLY A 2 17.57 4.63 -9.52
N VAL A 3 17.95 3.36 -9.45
CA VAL A 3 17.11 2.17 -9.56
C VAL A 3 16.14 2.17 -8.38
N ILE A 4 14.84 2.21 -8.64
CA ILE A 4 13.80 1.96 -7.63
C ILE A 4 12.90 0.86 -8.19
N ASP A 5 12.94 -0.27 -7.49
CA ASP A 5 11.99 -1.37 -7.44
C ASP A 5 11.66 -2.12 -8.74
N GLY A 6 12.25 -3.32 -8.81
CA GLY A 6 11.54 -4.58 -9.03
C GLY A 6 10.58 -4.65 -10.21
N ASP A 7 11.02 -5.36 -11.25
CA ASP A 7 10.21 -5.86 -12.37
C ASP A 7 9.13 -6.85 -11.90
N VAL A 8 8.21 -6.40 -11.03
CA VAL A 8 6.91 -7.06 -10.88
C VAL A 8 6.14 -6.63 -12.10
N GLU A 9 5.85 -7.59 -12.98
CA GLU A 9 5.07 -7.40 -14.20
C GLU A 9 3.78 -6.64 -13.84
N GLU A 10 3.80 -5.32 -14.07
CA GLU A 10 2.71 -4.45 -13.62
C GLU A 10 1.47 -4.84 -14.41
N PRO A 11 0.32 -5.07 -13.76
CA PRO A 11 -0.89 -5.41 -14.48
C PRO A 11 -1.18 -4.35 -15.54
N GLU A 12 -1.31 -4.78 -16.80
CA GLU A 12 -1.41 -3.91 -17.96
C GLU A 12 -2.71 -3.09 -17.96
N THR A 13 -3.73 -3.54 -17.23
CA THR A 13 -5.04 -2.90 -17.16
C THR A 13 -5.25 -2.18 -15.84
N LEU A 14 -6.00 -1.07 -15.90
CA LEU A 14 -6.38 -0.30 -14.73
C LEU A 14 -7.14 -1.14 -13.69
N ASP A 15 -8.01 -2.04 -14.14
CA ASP A 15 -8.83 -2.85 -13.23
C ASP A 15 -8.00 -3.87 -12.46
N ALA A 16 -7.08 -4.58 -13.11
CA ALA A 16 -6.17 -5.50 -12.43
C ALA A 16 -5.24 -4.75 -11.45
N LEU A 17 -4.82 -3.54 -11.81
CA LEU A 17 -4.02 -2.66 -10.94
C LEU A 17 -4.81 -2.18 -9.71
N LEU A 18 -6.10 -1.88 -9.88
CA LEU A 18 -7.00 -1.49 -8.81
C LEU A 18 -7.26 -2.66 -7.86
N GLU A 19 -7.58 -3.84 -8.38
CA GLU A 19 -7.84 -5.05 -7.60
C GLU A 19 -6.66 -5.39 -6.68
N HIS A 20 -5.46 -5.49 -7.24
CA HIS A 20 -4.24 -5.79 -6.48
C HIS A 20 -4.00 -4.78 -5.35
N ARG A 21 -4.16 -3.48 -5.63
CA ARG A 21 -3.87 -2.41 -4.65
C ARG A 21 -4.96 -2.23 -3.62
N MET A 22 -6.23 -2.44 -3.98
CA MET A 22 -7.33 -2.44 -3.02
C MET A 22 -7.16 -3.57 -2.00
N ALA A 23 -6.81 -4.78 -2.46
CA ALA A 23 -6.54 -5.90 -1.57
C ALA A 23 -5.37 -5.61 -0.61
N HIS A 24 -4.33 -4.91 -1.08
CA HIS A 24 -3.24 -4.45 -0.24
C HIS A 24 -3.70 -3.41 0.79
N LEU A 25 -4.38 -2.34 0.36
CA LEU A 25 -4.84 -1.29 1.27
C LEU A 25 -5.83 -1.80 2.33
N GLU A 26 -6.69 -2.75 1.97
CA GLU A 26 -7.63 -3.36 2.91
C GLU A 26 -6.92 -4.22 3.96
N ARG A 27 -5.86 -4.94 3.58
CA ARG A 27 -5.07 -5.79 4.49
C ARG A 27 -4.28 -4.98 5.51
N TYR A 28 -3.71 -3.85 5.10
CA TYR A 28 -2.78 -3.08 5.94
C TYR A 28 -3.42 -1.87 6.62
N GLN A 29 -4.49 -1.30 6.05
CA GLN A 29 -5.25 -0.21 6.67
C GLN A 29 -6.68 -0.65 6.98
N ASP A 30 -7.59 -0.43 6.02
CA ASP A 30 -9.00 -0.77 6.13
C ASP A 30 -9.70 -0.68 4.77
N ARG A 31 -10.95 -1.18 4.72
CA ARG A 31 -11.79 -1.17 3.52
C ARG A 31 -12.12 0.25 3.03
N ALA A 32 -12.33 1.20 3.93
CA ALA A 32 -12.69 2.58 3.56
C ALA A 32 -11.52 3.28 2.83
N CYS A 33 -10.28 2.94 3.20
CA CYS A 33 -9.08 3.41 2.55
C CYS A 33 -8.96 2.86 1.12
N ALA A 34 -9.21 1.57 0.93
CA ALA A 34 -9.24 0.92 -0.38
C ALA A 34 -10.33 1.52 -1.30
N GLU A 35 -11.53 1.75 -0.77
CA GLU A 35 -12.66 2.35 -1.51
C GLU A 35 -12.34 3.80 -1.94
N ARG A 36 -11.77 4.61 -1.05
CA ARG A 36 -11.34 5.99 -1.36
C ARG A 36 -10.26 6.02 -2.44
N TYR A 37 -9.28 5.13 -2.37
CA TYR A 37 -8.25 4.97 -3.40
C TYR A 37 -8.88 4.66 -4.76
N ALA A 38 -9.75 3.64 -4.82
CA ALA A 38 -10.38 3.21 -6.06
C ALA A 38 -11.27 4.31 -6.66
N GLY A 39 -12.07 4.98 -5.84
CA GLY A 39 -12.94 6.07 -6.29
C GLY A 39 -12.16 7.21 -6.93
N PHE A 40 -11.05 7.64 -6.31
CA PHE A 40 -10.23 8.70 -6.87
C PHE A 40 -9.57 8.29 -8.19
N VAL A 41 -8.99 7.08 -8.26
CA VAL A 41 -8.36 6.56 -9.48
C VAL A 41 -9.36 6.45 -10.63
N ARG A 42 -10.55 5.90 -10.39
CA ARG A 42 -11.61 5.80 -11.41
C ARG A 42 -12.05 7.18 -11.90
N SER A 43 -12.13 8.18 -11.02
CA SER A 43 -12.49 9.55 -11.41
C SER A 43 -11.46 10.20 -12.35
N MET A 44 -10.18 9.86 -12.20
CA MET A 44 -9.12 10.34 -13.07
C MET A 44 -9.08 9.56 -14.38
N ALA A 45 -9.24 8.23 -14.32
CA ALA A 45 -9.30 7.37 -15.50
C ALA A 45 -10.47 7.72 -16.43
N ALA A 46 -11.61 8.13 -15.87
CA ALA A 46 -12.75 8.59 -16.64
C ALA A 46 -12.47 9.87 -17.46
N ARG A 47 -11.43 10.63 -17.08
CA ARG A 47 -10.99 11.85 -17.78
C ARG A 47 -9.87 11.53 -18.77
N ASP A 48 -8.95 10.66 -18.37
CA ASP A 48 -7.84 10.16 -19.17
C ASP A 48 -7.32 8.86 -18.54
N GLU A 49 -7.35 7.76 -19.29
CA GLU A 49 -6.95 6.44 -18.81
C GLU A 49 -5.46 6.38 -18.44
N THR A 50 -4.60 7.04 -19.21
CA THR A 50 -3.16 7.13 -18.95
C THR A 50 -2.90 7.92 -17.66
N LEU A 51 -3.67 8.99 -17.42
CA LEU A 51 -3.64 9.72 -16.17
C LEU A 51 -4.11 8.83 -15.01
N GLY A 52 -5.20 8.09 -15.17
CA GLY A 52 -5.70 7.13 -14.18
C GLY A 52 -4.64 6.12 -13.75
N LEU A 53 -3.94 5.52 -14.72
CA LEU A 53 -2.84 4.59 -14.47
C LEU A 53 -1.66 5.23 -13.72
N ARG A 54 -1.28 6.47 -14.08
CA ARG A 54 -0.23 7.21 -13.37
C ARG A 54 -0.64 7.55 -11.94
N VAL A 55 -1.86 8.05 -11.77
CA VAL A 55 -2.44 8.41 -10.46
C VAL A 55 -2.54 7.18 -9.57
N ALA A 56 -3.01 6.05 -10.09
CA ALA A 56 -3.07 4.78 -9.37
C ALA A 56 -1.69 4.44 -8.76
N ARG A 57 -0.61 4.52 -9.55
CA ARG A 57 0.75 4.22 -9.10
C ARG A 57 1.21 5.16 -8.00
N GLN A 58 1.10 6.47 -8.23
CA GLN A 58 1.62 7.47 -7.28
C GLN A 58 0.81 7.50 -5.98
N LEU A 59 -0.52 7.51 -6.10
CA LEU A 59 -1.40 7.58 -4.94
C LEU A 59 -1.23 6.36 -4.04
N PHE A 60 -1.12 5.16 -4.62
CA PHE A 60 -0.85 3.95 -3.85
C PHE A 60 0.46 4.06 -3.06
N ARG A 61 1.55 4.57 -3.65
CA ARG A 61 2.81 4.77 -2.91
C ARG A 61 2.66 5.71 -1.72
N LEU A 62 1.93 6.82 -1.89
CA LEU A 62 1.67 7.77 -0.81
C LEU A 62 0.81 7.17 0.30
N MET A 63 -0.15 6.32 -0.06
CA MET A 63 -1.06 5.69 0.90
C MET A 63 -0.42 4.50 1.60
N ALA A 64 0.38 3.70 0.89
CA ALA A 64 1.10 2.55 1.43
C ALA A 64 2.25 2.96 2.35
N HIS A 65 2.89 4.12 2.11
CA HIS A 65 3.98 4.62 2.94
C HIS A 65 3.56 5.14 4.33
N LYS A 66 2.32 4.92 4.76
CA LYS A 66 1.89 5.25 6.14
C LYS A 66 2.30 4.21 7.20
N ASP A 67 2.91 3.08 6.82
CA ASP A 67 3.34 2.01 7.76
C ASP A 67 4.63 2.31 8.54
N GLU A 68 5.32 3.43 8.32
CA GLU A 68 6.37 3.85 9.28
C GLU A 68 5.79 4.15 10.68
N TYR A 69 4.47 4.35 10.79
CA TYR A 69 3.73 4.41 12.05
C TYR A 69 3.33 3.04 12.62
N GLU A 70 3.45 1.94 11.85
CA GLU A 70 3.30 0.57 12.38
C GLU A 70 4.54 0.09 13.15
N VAL A 71 5.70 0.71 12.95
CA VAL A 71 6.91 0.41 13.75
C VAL A 71 6.59 0.55 15.25
N ALA A 72 5.82 1.56 15.64
CA ALA A 72 5.39 1.74 17.03
C ALA A 72 4.37 0.67 17.51
N ARG A 73 3.59 0.07 16.59
CA ARG A 73 2.62 -0.99 16.91
C ARG A 73 3.31 -2.34 17.12
N LEU A 74 4.34 -2.66 16.33
CA LEU A 74 5.19 -3.85 16.52
C LEU A 74 5.94 -3.84 17.86
N PHE A 75 6.34 -2.68 18.36
CA PHE A 75 6.94 -2.55 19.70
C PHE A 75 5.93 -2.69 20.86
N THR A 76 4.62 -2.59 20.61
CA THR A 76 3.57 -2.64 21.64
C THR A 76 2.81 -3.97 21.73
N ASP A 77 2.97 -4.88 20.77
CA ASP A 77 2.25 -6.16 20.71
C ASP A 77 2.86 -7.30 21.57
N GLY A 78 3.71 -6.94 22.56
CA GLY A 78 4.19 -7.82 23.63
C GLY A 78 5.18 -8.94 23.26
N ARG A 79 5.21 -9.39 21.99
CA ARG A 79 6.11 -10.45 21.49
C ARG A 79 7.59 -10.06 21.57
N PHE A 80 7.91 -8.79 21.32
CA PHE A 80 9.26 -8.26 21.45
C PHE A 80 9.78 -8.30 22.91
N ARG A 81 8.90 -8.14 23.90
CA ARG A 81 9.30 -8.22 25.33
C ARG A 81 9.69 -9.65 25.73
N ALA A 82 9.02 -10.66 25.18
CA ALA A 82 9.32 -12.06 25.46
C ALA A 82 10.68 -12.50 24.90
N GLU A 83 11.06 -12.02 23.71
CA GLU A 83 12.39 -12.30 23.14
C GLU A 83 13.52 -11.58 23.89
N VAL A 84 13.27 -10.36 24.40
CA VAL A 84 14.25 -9.65 25.22
C VAL A 84 14.44 -10.34 26.58
N GLU A 85 13.37 -10.75 27.26
CA GLU A 85 13.49 -11.51 28.53
C GLU A 85 14.27 -12.83 28.34
N ALA A 86 14.07 -13.54 27.22
CA ALA A 86 14.77 -14.80 26.95
C ALA A 86 16.28 -14.65 26.63
N VAL A 87 16.76 -13.44 26.34
CA VAL A 87 18.18 -13.17 26.01
C VAL A 87 18.97 -12.65 27.22
N PHE A 88 18.28 -12.13 28.24
CA PHE A 88 18.90 -11.56 29.44
C PHE A 88 18.79 -12.44 30.70
N GLU A 89 18.33 -13.69 30.56
CA GLU A 89 18.39 -14.76 31.59
C GLU A 89 19.26 -15.93 31.12
#